data_AF-B6VBJ4-F1
#
_entry.id   AF-B6VBJ4-F1
#
_cell.length_a   1.000
_cell.length_b   1.000
_cell.length_c   1.000
_cell.angle_alpha   90.00
_cell.angle_beta   90.00
_cell.angle_gamma   90.00
#
_symmetry.space_group_name_H-M   'P 1'
#
loop_
_entity.id
_entity.type
_entity.pdbx_description
1 polymer ?
#
loop_
_entity_poly.entity_id
_entity_poly.type
_entity_poly.pdbx_seq_one_letter_code
_entity_poly.pdbx_strand_id
1 'polypeptide(L)' 'MKSVALITGPALVAAIVKNEESAVQWRIVLCILGGVMITANTLALCVFTDKPAEYTMANANEKSIKYEVKPEKEDA' A
#
# COMPACT_ATOMS: atom_id res chain seq x y z
N MET A 1 -16.61 6.97 -1.95
CA MET A 1 -16.45 6.88 -0.48
C MET A 1 -15.41 7.91 -0.06
N LYS A 2 -15.71 8.77 0.92
CA LYS A 2 -14.77 9.81 1.39
C LYS A 2 -13.66 9.10 2.17
N SER A 3 -12.40 9.39 1.84
CA SER A 3 -11.23 8.72 2.44
C SER A 3 -11.27 8.79 3.95
N VAL A 4 -11.20 7.64 4.64
CA VAL A 4 -11.19 7.57 6.11
C VAL A 4 -10.03 8.40 6.68
N ALA A 5 -8.90 8.46 5.96
CA ALA A 5 -7.74 9.25 6.33
C ALA A 5 -8.03 10.76 6.43
N LEU A 6 -8.99 11.28 5.65
CA LEU A 6 -9.36 12.71 5.70
C LEU A 6 -10.05 13.09 7.01
N ILE A 7 -10.65 12.12 7.71
CA ILE A 7 -11.28 12.35 9.01
C ILE A 7 -10.28 12.02 10.13
N THR A 8 -9.58 10.89 10.00
CA THR A 8 -8.66 10.40 11.03
C THR A 8 -7.44 11.30 11.21
N GLY A 9 -6.90 11.89 10.14
CA GLY A 9 -5.73 12.77 10.21
C GLY A 9 -5.97 14.01 11.08
N PRO A 10 -6.97 14.87 10.74
CA PRO A 10 -7.30 16.04 11.55
C PRO A 10 -7.76 15.67 12.98
N ALA A 11 -8.47 14.56 13.15
CA ALA A 11 -8.91 14.11 14.48
C ALA A 11 -7.74 13.72 15.40
N LEU A 12 -6.72 13.05 14.85
CA LEU A 12 -5.52 12.67 15.60
C LEU A 12 -4.71 13.90 16.04
N VAL A 13 -4.56 14.88 15.14
CA VAL A 13 -3.87 16.15 15.45
C VAL A 13 -4.65 16.91 16.53
N ALA A 14 -5.97 17.04 16.39
CA ALA A 14 -6.81 17.75 17.36
C ALA A 14 -6.82 17.09 18.76
N ALA A 15 -6.64 15.77 18.84
CA ALA A 15 -6.57 15.07 20.13
C ALA A 15 -5.24 15.29 20.87
N ILE A 16 -4.13 15.45 20.14
CA ILE A 16 -2.77 15.45 20.71
C ILE A 16 -2.16 16.85 20.78
N VAL A 17 -2.36 17.66 19.74
CA VAL A 17 -1.80 19.01 19.66
C VAL A 17 -2.76 19.98 20.37
N LYS A 18 -2.36 20.41 21.57
CA LYS A 18 -3.06 21.44 22.35
C LYS A 18 -2.38 22.80 22.27
N ASN A 19 -1.07 22.81 22.07
CA ASN A 19 -0.26 24.02 21.87
C ASN A 19 0.52 23.85 20.57
N GLU A 20 0.13 24.56 19.53
CA GLU A 20 0.67 24.41 18.17
C GLU A 20 2.17 24.74 18.08
N GLU A 21 2.68 25.60 18.96
CA GLU A 21 4.10 25.97 19.02
C GLU A 21 4.99 24.89 19.67
N SER A 22 4.39 23.89 20.33
CA SER A 22 5.17 22.86 21.00
C SER A 22 5.67 21.82 20.01
N ALA A 23 6.96 21.88 19.69
CA ALA A 23 7.63 20.89 18.83
C ALA A 23 7.51 19.44 19.38
N VAL A 24 7.34 19.27 20.69
CA VAL A 24 7.21 17.95 21.33
C VAL A 24 5.88 17.27 20.92
N GLN A 25 4.79 18.02 20.86
CA GLN A 25 3.47 17.46 20.50
C GLN A 25 3.45 16.99 19.04
N TRP A 26 4.06 17.76 18.15
CA TRP A 26 4.21 17.38 16.75
C TRP A 26 5.09 16.15 16.55
N ARG A 27 6.18 16.02 17.31
CA ARG A 27 7.01 14.80 17.28
C ARG A 27 6.21 13.56 17.67
N ILE A 28 5.35 13.66 18.69
CA ILE A 28 4.49 12.54 19.13
C ILE A 28 3.52 12.15 18.01
N VAL A 29 2.84 13.10 17.37
CA VAL A 29 1.93 12.83 16.25
C VAL A 29 2.65 12.12 15.10
N LEU A 30 3.83 12.62 14.71
CA LEU A 30 4.62 12.03 13.64
C LEU A 30 5.16 10.64 13.99
N CYS A 31 5.56 10.41 15.25
CA CYS A 31 5.95 9.09 15.73
C CYS A 31 4.80 8.09 15.67
N ILE A 32 3.58 8.50 16.04
CA ILE A 32 2.38 7.64 15.93
C ILE A 32 2.11 7.31 14.46
N LEU A 33 2.14 8.31 13.58
CA LEU A 33 1.90 8.11 12.15
C LEU A 33 2.94 7.17 11.53
N GLY A 34 4.23 7.37 11.85
CA GLY A 34 5.32 6.50 11.41
C GLY A 34 5.19 5.08 11.97
N GLY A 35 4.81 4.93 13.24
CA GLY A 35 4.56 3.64 13.87
C GLY A 35 3.43 2.86 13.20
N VAL A 36 2.33 3.55 12.86
CA VAL A 36 1.21 2.94 12.11
C VAL A 36 1.67 2.48 10.73
N MET A 37 2.46 3.28 10.02
CA MET A 37 2.99 2.94 8.70
C MET A 37 3.89 1.69 8.74
N ILE A 38 4.81 1.64 9.70
CA ILE A 38 5.70 0.48 9.90
C ILE A 38 4.86 -0.76 10.24
N THR A 39 3.90 -0.63 11.16
CA THR A 39 3.05 -1.75 11.57
C THR A 39 2.21 -2.27 10.41
N ALA A 40 1.62 -1.39 9.61
CA ALA A 40 0.85 -1.76 8.42
C ALA A 40 1.73 -2.52 7.40
N ASN A 41 2.96 -2.06 7.18
CA ASN A 41 3.90 -2.74 6.28
C ASN A 41 4.33 -4.10 6.83
N THR A 42 4.60 -4.23 8.12
CA THR A 42 4.93 -5.52 8.73
C THR A 42 3.75 -6.50 8.65
N LEU A 43 2.53 -6.03 8.90
CA LEU A 43 1.32 -6.84 8.74
C LEU A 43 1.07 -7.24 7.28
N ALA A 44 1.37 -6.34 6.34
CA ALA A 44 1.28 -6.63 4.92
C ALA A 44 2.18 -7.82 4.52
N LEU A 45 3.38 -7.93 5.09
CA LEU A 45 4.26 -9.09 4.84
C LEU A 45 3.66 -10.41 5.37
N CYS A 46 2.88 -10.37 6.44
CA CYS A 46 2.24 -11.57 7.00
C CYS A 46 0.92 -11.93 6.30
N VAL A 47 0.18 -10.92 5.82
CA VAL A 47 -1.20 -11.08 5.33
C VAL A 47 -1.28 -11.16 3.80
N PHE A 48 -0.44 -10.40 3.08
CA PHE A 48 -0.42 -10.45 1.63
C PHE A 48 0.28 -11.74 1.19
N THR A 49 -0.52 -12.67 0.70
CA THR A 49 -0.03 -13.92 0.12
C THR A 49 0.49 -13.65 -1.29
N ASP A 50 1.62 -14.26 -1.67
CA ASP A 50 2.15 -14.20 -3.03
C ASP A 50 1.26 -14.91 -4.07
N LYS A 51 0.22 -15.60 -3.60
CA LYS A 51 -0.74 -16.24 -4.51
C LYS A 51 -1.59 -15.17 -5.19
N PRO A 52 -1.72 -15.22 -6.53
CA PRO A 52 -2.59 -14.30 -7.25
C PRO A 52 -4.01 -14.38 -6.67
N ALA A 53 -4.65 -13.23 -6.51
CA ALA A 53 -6.03 -13.17 -6.05
C ALA A 53 -6.94 -14.03 -6.97
N GLU A 54 -8.02 -14.59 -6.45
CA GLU A 54 -8.87 -15.51 -7.23
C GLU A 54 -9.41 -14.89 -8.53
N TYR A 55 -9.60 -13.57 -8.56
CA TYR A 55 -10.03 -12.84 -9.76
C TYR A 55 -8.90 -12.58 -10.78
N THR A 56 -7.63 -12.76 -10.39
CA THR A 56 -6.47 -12.71 -11.30
C THR A 56 -5.99 -14.09 -11.73
N MET A 57 -6.55 -15.16 -11.17
CA MET A 57 -6.48 -16.48 -11.76
C MET A 57 -7.22 -16.41 -13.10
N ALA A 58 -6.49 -16.33 -14.21
CA ALA A 58 -7.09 -16.44 -15.53
C ALA A 58 -7.93 -17.73 -15.51
N ASN A 59 -9.25 -17.58 -15.66
CA ASN A 59 -10.12 -18.72 -15.93
C ASN A 59 -9.47 -19.49 -17.08
N ALA A 60 -9.01 -20.72 -16.83
CA ALA A 60 -8.36 -21.58 -17.81
C ALA A 60 -9.36 -22.09 -18.88
N ASN A 61 -10.26 -21.21 -19.34
CA ASN A 61 -11.17 -21.41 -20.45
C ASN A 61 -11.30 -20.15 -21.31
N GLU A 62 -10.23 -19.36 -21.44
CA GLU A 62 -10.16 -18.34 -22.48
C GLU A 62 -8.82 -18.41 -23.21
N LYS A 63 -8.82 -19.29 -24.22
CA LYS A 63 -7.98 -19.30 -25.42
C LYS A 63 -6.49 -19.05 -25.19
N SER A 64 -5.71 -20.14 -25.17
CA SER A 64 -4.24 -20.12 -25.31
C SER A 64 -3.81 -19.30 -26.52
N ILE A 65 -3.46 -18.02 -26.33
CA ILE A 65 -2.75 -17.25 -27.33
C ILE A 65 -1.30 -17.73 -27.28
N LYS A 66 -0.95 -18.59 -28.24
CA LYS A 66 0.45 -18.93 -28.53
C LYS A 66 1.12 -17.64 -28.99
N TYR A 67 1.99 -17.07 -28.16
CA TYR A 67 2.93 -16.08 -28.63
C TYR A 67 3.94 -16.80 -29.53
N GLU A 68 3.87 -16.56 -30.83
CA GLU A 68 4.96 -16.91 -31.73
C GLU A 68 6.15 -16.02 -31.38
N VAL A 69 7.18 -16.63 -30.78
CA VAL A 69 8.49 -16.00 -30.65
C VAL A 69 9.04 -15.84 -32.05
N LYS A 70 8.97 -14.61 -32.58
CA LYS A 70 9.66 -14.26 -33.83
C LYS A 70 11.15 -14.19 -33.49
N PRO A 71 12.02 -15.04 -34.06
CA PRO A 71 13.45 -14.98 -33.76
C PRO A 71 13.98 -13.61 -34.20
N GLU A 72 14.58 -12.91 -33.24
CA GLU A 72 15.40 -11.73 -33.44
C GLU A 72 16.50 -12.11 -34.45
N LYS A 73 16.59 -11.36 -35.55
CA LYS A 73 17.61 -11.61 -36.56
C LYS A 73 18.96 -11.28 -35.95
N GLU A 74 19.78 -12.31 -35.80
CA GLU A 74 21.18 -12.22 -35.43
C GLU A 74 21.93 -11.44 -36.53
N ASP A 75 22.54 -10.33 -36.12
CA ASP A 75 23.36 -9.46 -36.96
C ASP A 75 24.56 -10.24 -37.54
N ALA A 76 24.81 -10.07 -38.84
CA ALA A 76 26.05 -10.46 -39.52
C ALA A 76 26.48 -9.35 -40.49
#